data_AF-A0A1J5E9Q9-F1
#
_entry.id   AF-A0A1J5E9Q9-F1
#
_cell.length_a   1.000
_cell.length_b   1.000
_cell.length_c   1.000
_cell.angle_alpha   90.00
_cell.angle_beta   90.00
_cell.angle_gamma   90.00
#
_symmetry.space_group_name_H-M   'P 1'
#
loop_
_entity.id
_entity.type
_entity.pdbx_description
1 polymer ?
#
loop_
_entity_poly.entity_id
_entity_poly.type
_entity_poly.pdbx_seq_one_letter_code
_entity_poly.pdbx_strand_id
1 'polypeptide(L)'
;MSKVEPKSIHESRQLILRHVMNPSASADQKGGVRCLLRKHTKVLYEILIFCCYLTCVVAAFCLLVNKHATLAFWLGLNDKVELDLSSISSIIGIMAAALAVIISNRQQSQKELQTTRDQIYQQLELESIQLFRFEIDNTALSRITWGDTKLYTEVQDDPDLAYQVLQHICQILNLFEMAVRFRRDGIIHEDVFKSWMAWMYDLCASEIFLHYWYLKNLNTNYIELFQDIIDRGLCCVQKENVIKVQEMFAKETTDNSSFADFREYIVEKMNS
;
A
#
# COMPACT_ATOMS: atom_id res chain seq x y z
N MET A 1 5.87 2.86 -45.76
CA MET A 1 5.11 2.95 -44.49
C MET A 1 4.69 1.55 -44.10
N SER A 2 5.39 0.93 -43.14
CA SER A 2 5.00 -0.37 -42.61
C SER A 2 3.74 -0.21 -41.76
N LYS A 3 2.69 -0.99 -42.04
CA LYS A 3 1.52 -1.12 -41.16
C LYS A 3 2.02 -1.63 -39.80
N VAL A 4 1.96 -0.78 -38.78
CA VAL A 4 2.13 -1.21 -37.39
C VAL A 4 0.82 -1.89 -37.01
N GLU A 5 0.86 -3.21 -36.79
CA GLU A 5 -0.30 -3.92 -36.25
C GLU A 5 -0.60 -3.39 -34.85
N PRO A 6 -1.87 -3.07 -34.54
CA PRO A 6 -2.24 -2.64 -33.20
C PRO A 6 -2.03 -3.83 -32.26
N LYS A 7 -1.10 -3.67 -31.31
CA LYS A 7 -0.96 -4.60 -30.19
C LYS A 7 -2.31 -4.73 -29.52
N SER A 8 -2.74 -5.96 -29.24
CA SER A 8 -4.05 -6.20 -28.64
C SER A 8 -4.11 -5.49 -27.27
N ILE A 9 -5.28 -4.92 -26.95
CA ILE A 9 -5.59 -4.26 -25.66
C ILE A 9 -5.13 -5.11 -24.46
N HIS A 10 -5.11 -6.44 -24.62
CA HIS A 10 -4.63 -7.36 -23.61
C HIS A 10 -3.13 -7.20 -23.29
N GLU A 11 -2.27 -6.94 -24.29
CA GLU A 11 -0.83 -6.79 -24.09
C GLU A 11 -0.48 -5.50 -23.35
N SER A 12 -1.15 -4.38 -23.66
CA SER A 12 -0.96 -3.12 -22.95
C SER A 12 -1.34 -3.23 -21.48
N ARG A 13 -2.47 -3.90 -21.19
CA ARG A 13 -2.90 -4.22 -19.82
C ARG A 13 -1.86 -5.08 -19.08
N GLN A 14 -1.31 -6.10 -19.74
CA GLN A 14 -0.26 -6.94 -19.15
C GLN A 14 1.05 -6.17 -18.88
N LEU A 15 1.36 -5.15 -19.69
CA LEU A 15 2.58 -4.36 -19.54
C LEU A 15 2.49 -3.39 -18.36
N ILE A 16 1.33 -2.75 -18.16
CA ILE A 16 1.03 -1.94 -16.97
C ILE A 16 1.09 -2.83 -15.72
N LEU A 17 0.43 -3.99 -15.76
CA LEU A 17 0.47 -4.96 -14.66
C LEU A 17 1.92 -5.36 -14.37
N ARG A 18 2.75 -5.70 -15.34
CA ARG A 18 4.16 -6.06 -15.05
C ARG A 18 4.95 -4.95 -14.37
N HIS A 19 4.73 -3.69 -14.73
CA HIS A 19 5.43 -2.56 -14.10
C HIS A 19 4.91 -2.28 -12.68
N VAL A 20 3.59 -2.21 -12.52
CA VAL A 20 2.96 -1.89 -11.22
C VAL A 20 3.09 -3.04 -10.23
N MET A 21 2.99 -4.29 -10.71
CA MET A 21 3.08 -5.49 -9.87
C MET A 21 4.53 -5.86 -9.53
N ASN A 22 5.52 -5.28 -10.23
CA ASN A 22 6.92 -5.55 -9.99
C ASN A 22 7.73 -4.25 -9.78
N PRO A 23 7.47 -3.48 -8.70
CA PRO A 23 8.24 -2.28 -8.36
C PRO A 23 9.70 -2.58 -7.96
N SER A 24 10.13 -3.83 -8.07
CA SER A 24 11.46 -4.34 -7.74
C SER A 24 12.57 -3.86 -8.69
N ALA A 25 12.22 -3.36 -9.88
CA ALA A 25 13.19 -2.96 -10.88
C ALA A 25 13.66 -1.50 -10.79
N SER A 26 12.95 -0.61 -10.09
CA SER A 26 13.33 0.80 -9.93
C SER A 26 13.50 1.17 -8.46
N ALA A 27 14.73 0.96 -7.99
CA ALA A 27 15.45 1.76 -6.99
C ALA A 27 15.04 1.78 -5.49
N ASP A 28 13.90 1.24 -5.03
CA ASP A 28 13.64 1.25 -3.56
C ASP A 28 12.99 0.00 -2.93
N GLN A 29 13.24 -1.17 -3.51
CA GLN A 29 12.95 -2.46 -2.85
C GLN A 29 13.87 -2.77 -1.65
N LYS A 30 14.75 -1.83 -1.26
CA LYS A 30 15.49 -1.94 0.00
C LYS A 30 14.63 -1.54 1.20
N GLY A 31 13.48 -0.87 1.05
CA GLY A 31 12.64 -0.44 2.17
C GLY A 31 11.85 -1.58 2.83
N GLY A 32 11.14 -2.38 2.04
CA GLY A 32 10.29 -3.49 2.54
C GLY A 32 11.10 -4.65 3.12
N VAL A 33 12.19 -5.05 2.45
CA VAL A 33 13.09 -6.08 2.96
C VAL A 33 13.85 -5.59 4.20
N ARG A 34 14.25 -4.31 4.26
CA ARG A 34 14.81 -3.74 5.50
C ARG A 34 13.79 -3.70 6.63
N CYS A 35 12.50 -3.48 6.37
CA CYS A 35 11.47 -3.50 7.40
C CYS A 35 11.25 -4.91 7.98
N LEU A 36 11.16 -5.93 7.11
CA LEU A 36 11.06 -7.33 7.53
C LEU A 36 12.33 -7.81 8.24
N LEU A 37 13.52 -7.50 7.72
CA LEU A 37 14.77 -7.81 8.41
C LEU A 37 14.87 -7.10 9.76
N ARG A 38 14.45 -5.83 9.86
CA ARG A 38 14.48 -5.07 11.13
C ARG A 38 13.49 -5.62 12.15
N LYS A 39 12.35 -6.15 11.72
CA LYS A 39 11.41 -6.87 12.61
C LYS A 39 12.03 -8.18 13.12
N HIS A 40 12.60 -9.00 12.24
CA HIS A 40 13.21 -10.27 12.65
C HIS A 40 14.46 -10.08 13.52
N THR A 41 15.29 -9.07 13.26
CA THR A 41 16.47 -8.78 14.09
C THR A 41 16.09 -8.25 15.47
N LYS A 42 15.05 -7.42 15.60
CA LYS A 42 14.55 -6.98 16.91
C LYS A 42 14.04 -8.16 17.73
N VAL A 43 13.30 -9.07 17.11
CA VAL A 43 12.78 -10.29 17.75
C VAL A 43 13.92 -11.20 18.22
N LEU A 44 14.93 -11.44 17.37
CA LEU A 44 16.12 -12.22 17.75
C LEU A 44 16.89 -11.57 18.90
N TYR A 45 17.01 -10.25 18.89
CA TYR A 45 17.70 -9.50 19.93
C TYR A 45 16.96 -9.59 21.28
N GLU A 46 15.63 -9.49 21.28
CA GLU A 46 14.83 -9.67 22.51
C GLU A 46 14.92 -11.10 23.05
N ILE A 47 14.91 -12.12 22.17
CA ILE A 47 15.11 -13.52 22.57
C ILE A 47 16.52 -13.71 23.14
N LEU A 48 17.54 -13.14 22.51
CA LEU A 48 18.93 -13.21 23.00
C LEU A 48 19.09 -12.54 24.36
N ILE A 49 18.53 -11.34 24.56
CA ILE A 49 18.53 -10.66 25.85
C ILE A 49 17.85 -11.52 26.91
N PHE A 50 16.70 -12.09 26.59
CA PHE A 50 15.97 -12.95 27.51
C PHE A 50 16.77 -14.22 27.87
N CYS A 51 17.37 -14.88 26.87
CA CYS A 51 18.22 -16.04 27.10
C CYS A 51 19.44 -15.68 27.96
N CYS A 52 20.12 -14.57 27.67
CA CYS A 52 21.22 -14.07 28.49
C CYS A 52 20.78 -13.80 29.93
N TYR A 53 19.66 -13.10 30.12
CA TYR A 53 19.11 -12.83 31.44
C TYR A 53 18.80 -14.13 32.19
N LEU A 54 18.16 -15.10 31.53
CA LEU A 54 17.85 -16.39 32.10
C LEU A 54 19.11 -17.16 32.52
N THR A 55 20.13 -17.19 31.66
CA THR A 55 21.42 -17.83 31.98
C THR A 55 22.13 -17.15 33.15
N CYS A 56 22.07 -15.82 33.25
CA CYS A 56 22.64 -15.09 34.38
C CYS A 56 21.90 -15.40 35.69
N VAL A 57 20.57 -15.48 35.65
CA VAL A 57 19.75 -15.83 36.83
C VAL A 57 20.04 -17.27 37.28
N VAL A 58 20.09 -18.22 36.36
CA VAL A 58 20.42 -19.63 36.67
C VAL A 58 21.84 -19.75 37.22
N ALA A 59 22.82 -19.07 36.61
CA ALA A 59 24.21 -19.07 37.10
C ALA A 59 24.33 -18.45 38.49
N ALA A 60 23.68 -17.30 38.74
CA ALA A 60 23.67 -16.66 40.05
C ALA A 60 23.02 -17.56 41.12
N PHE A 61 21.93 -18.25 40.76
CA PHE A 61 21.28 -19.22 41.63
C PHE A 61 22.21 -20.40 41.95
N CYS A 62 22.87 -20.99 40.96
CA CYS A 62 23.86 -22.06 41.18
C CYS A 62 25.03 -21.61 42.08
N LEU A 63 25.50 -20.37 41.92
CA LEU A 63 26.56 -19.80 42.77
C LEU A 63 26.10 -19.57 44.21
N LEU A 64 24.85 -19.13 44.41
CA LEU A 64 24.25 -18.97 45.74
C LEU A 64 24.09 -20.32 46.44
N VAL A 65 23.62 -21.34 45.73
CA VAL A 65 23.51 -22.72 46.24
C VAL A 65 24.88 -23.27 46.60
N ASN A 66 25.89 -23.10 45.72
CA ASN A 66 27.24 -23.58 45.98
C ASN A 66 27.88 -22.86 47.18
N LYS A 67 27.72 -21.53 47.26
CA LYS A 67 28.17 -20.76 48.43
C LYS A 67 27.51 -21.26 49.71
N HIS A 68 26.18 -21.42 49.73
CA HIS A 68 25.49 -21.95 50.90
C HIS A 68 25.93 -23.37 51.27
N ALA A 69 26.17 -24.25 50.29
CA ALA A 69 26.70 -25.59 50.52
C ALA A 69 28.11 -25.55 51.16
N THR A 70 29.01 -24.72 50.63
CA THR A 70 30.36 -24.55 51.22
C THR A 70 30.34 -23.89 52.59
N LEU A 71 29.43 -22.95 52.84
CA LEU A 71 29.32 -22.23 54.12
C LEU A 71 28.67 -23.10 55.20
N ALA A 72 27.67 -23.92 54.83
CA ALA A 72 27.10 -24.96 55.69
C ALA A 72 28.14 -26.03 56.06
N PHE A 73 28.95 -26.46 55.08
CA PHE A 73 30.07 -27.38 55.30
C PHE A 73 31.10 -26.80 56.29
N TRP A 74 31.46 -25.52 56.14
CA TRP A 74 32.43 -24.85 57.03
C TRP A 74 31.91 -24.59 58.44
N LEU A 75 30.61 -24.35 58.61
CA LEU A 75 29.98 -24.13 59.92
C LEU A 75 29.70 -25.42 60.68
N GLY A 76 30.01 -26.60 60.12
CA GLY A 76 29.78 -27.89 60.77
C GLY A 76 28.29 -28.21 60.99
N LEU A 77 27.40 -27.49 60.29
CA LEU A 77 25.98 -27.79 60.24
C LEU A 77 25.80 -29.02 59.34
N ASN A 78 25.96 -30.19 59.94
CA ASN A 78 25.86 -31.49 59.27
C ASN A 78 24.40 -31.90 58.99
N ASP A 79 23.45 -30.98 59.22
CA ASP A 79 22.06 -31.19 58.84
C ASP A 79 21.97 -31.07 57.33
N LYS A 80 21.56 -32.18 56.72
CA LYS A 80 21.29 -32.29 55.28
C LYS A 80 20.41 -31.12 54.88
N VAL A 81 20.96 -30.19 54.10
CA VAL A 81 20.15 -29.21 53.38
C VAL A 81 19.36 -30.01 52.34
N GLU A 82 18.23 -30.57 52.76
CA GLU A 82 17.23 -31.12 51.86
C GLU A 82 16.68 -29.93 51.10
N LEU A 83 17.12 -29.77 49.85
CA LEU A 83 16.49 -28.89 48.89
C LEU A 83 15.01 -29.27 48.85
N ASP A 84 14.19 -28.48 49.52
CA ASP A 84 12.76 -28.72 49.58
C ASP A 84 12.22 -28.67 48.14
N LEU A 85 11.63 -29.78 47.69
CA LEU A 85 11.04 -29.92 46.36
C LEU A 85 10.07 -28.76 46.06
N SER A 86 9.46 -28.18 47.10
CA SER A 86 8.60 -27.02 47.00
C SER A 86 9.28 -25.82 46.32
N SER A 87 10.56 -25.56 46.62
CA SER A 87 11.29 -24.40 46.10
C SER A 87 11.70 -24.56 44.64
N ILE A 88 12.01 -25.79 44.21
CA ILE A 88 12.28 -26.07 42.80
C ILE A 88 11.00 -25.92 41.97
N SER A 89 9.87 -26.38 42.52
CA SER A 89 8.57 -26.29 41.83
C SER A 89 8.13 -24.85 41.60
N SER A 90 8.37 -23.94 42.55
CA SER A 90 7.99 -22.53 42.44
C SER A 90 8.82 -21.79 41.38
N ILE A 91 10.13 -22.07 41.28
CA ILE A 91 11.00 -21.48 40.25
C ILE A 91 10.55 -21.92 38.85
N ILE A 92 10.26 -23.22 38.66
CA ILE A 92 9.74 -23.74 37.39
C ILE A 92 8.40 -23.08 37.05
N GLY A 93 7.51 -22.92 38.03
CA GLY A 93 6.23 -22.25 37.87
C GLY A 93 6.37 -20.80 37.39
N ILE A 94 7.28 -20.02 37.99
CA ILE A 94 7.55 -18.63 37.60
C ILE A 94 8.10 -18.55 36.17
N MET A 95 9.05 -19.43 35.82
CA MET A 95 9.60 -19.46 34.47
C MET A 95 8.55 -19.82 33.41
N ALA A 96 7.70 -20.81 33.70
CA ALA A 96 6.61 -21.21 32.80
C ALA A 96 5.59 -20.07 32.61
N ALA A 97 5.23 -19.36 33.67
CA ALA A 97 4.35 -18.20 33.60
C ALA A 97 4.95 -17.06 32.77
N ALA A 98 6.24 -16.74 32.98
CA ALA A 98 6.92 -15.71 32.20
C ALA A 98 6.97 -16.05 30.70
N LEU A 99 7.28 -17.31 30.36
CA LEU A 99 7.27 -17.78 28.97
C LEU A 99 5.87 -17.68 28.35
N ALA A 100 4.83 -18.06 29.09
CA ALA A 100 3.44 -18.00 28.64
C ALA A 100 3.01 -16.56 28.30
N VAL A 101 3.38 -15.58 29.13
CA VAL A 101 3.10 -14.15 28.87
C VAL A 101 3.78 -13.67 27.58
N ILE A 102 5.04 -14.04 27.36
CA ILE A 102 5.77 -13.66 26.14
C ILE A 102 5.11 -14.25 24.89
N ILE A 103 4.75 -15.53 24.93
CA ILE A 103 4.07 -16.21 23.82
C ILE A 103 2.70 -15.59 23.57
N SER A 104 1.92 -15.35 24.63
CA SER A 104 0.59 -14.73 24.55
C SER A 104 0.65 -13.34 23.93
N ASN A 105 1.58 -12.49 24.37
CA ASN A 105 1.75 -11.14 23.81
C ASN A 105 2.12 -11.16 22.32
N ARG A 106 2.90 -12.15 21.87
CA ARG A 106 3.23 -12.31 20.44
C ARG A 106 2.03 -12.75 19.62
N GLN A 107 1.29 -13.75 20.09
CA GLN A 107 0.08 -14.20 19.41
C GLN A 107 -0.96 -13.09 19.34
N GLN A 108 -1.10 -12.32 20.42
CA GLN A 108 -2.00 -11.17 20.49
C GLN A 108 -1.59 -10.10 19.46
N SER A 109 -0.30 -9.74 19.39
CA SER A 109 0.19 -8.76 18.42
C SER A 109 -0.03 -9.20 16.96
N GLN A 110 0.14 -10.50 16.66
CA GLN A 110 -0.15 -11.02 15.31
C GLN A 110 -1.64 -10.96 14.97
N LYS A 111 -2.51 -11.31 15.93
CA LYS A 111 -3.96 -11.21 15.77
C LYS A 111 -4.42 -9.77 15.60
N GLU A 112 -3.83 -8.84 16.34
CA GLU A 112 -4.11 -7.40 16.21
C GLU A 112 -3.73 -6.90 14.81
N LEU A 113 -2.53 -7.25 14.31
CA LEU A 113 -2.13 -6.88 12.96
C LEU A 113 -3.06 -7.45 11.88
N GLN A 114 -3.48 -8.71 12.04
CA GLN A 114 -4.43 -9.33 11.11
C GLN A 114 -5.79 -8.65 11.18
N THR A 115 -6.27 -8.33 12.39
CA THR A 115 -7.54 -7.63 12.61
C THR A 115 -7.49 -6.22 12.00
N THR A 116 -6.41 -5.46 12.22
CA THR A 116 -6.22 -4.15 11.60
C THR A 116 -6.20 -4.25 10.08
N ARG A 117 -5.51 -5.26 9.53
CA ARG A 117 -5.49 -5.51 8.09
C ARG A 117 -6.90 -5.74 7.56
N ASP A 118 -7.65 -6.63 8.19
CA ASP A 118 -9.01 -6.99 7.78
C ASP A 118 -9.97 -5.79 7.90
N GLN A 119 -9.84 -4.97 8.95
CA GLN A 119 -10.60 -3.72 9.11
C GLN A 119 -10.31 -2.71 8.00
N ILE A 120 -9.04 -2.52 7.64
CA ILE A 120 -8.63 -1.62 6.57
C ILE A 120 -9.19 -2.08 5.22
N TYR A 121 -9.16 -3.38 4.96
CA TYR A 121 -9.76 -3.96 3.76
C TYR A 121 -11.27 -3.76 3.70
N GLN A 122 -11.96 -4.06 4.80
CA GLN A 122 -13.40 -3.83 4.91
C GLN A 122 -13.74 -2.36 4.67
N GLN A 123 -12.92 -1.44 5.17
CA GLN A 123 -13.10 -0.03 4.91
C GLN A 123 -12.98 0.29 3.41
N LEU A 124 -11.93 -0.20 2.73
CA LEU A 124 -11.78 0.01 1.28
C LEU A 124 -12.97 -0.56 0.49
N GLU A 125 -13.45 -1.74 0.86
CA GLU A 125 -14.62 -2.36 0.26
C GLU A 125 -15.87 -1.50 0.48
N LEU A 126 -16.10 -1.03 1.70
CA LEU A 126 -17.24 -0.17 2.04
C LEU A 126 -17.19 1.18 1.28
N GLU A 127 -16.03 1.83 1.21
CA GLU A 127 -15.84 3.07 0.45
C GLU A 127 -16.11 2.85 -1.05
N SER A 128 -15.65 1.71 -1.61
CA SER A 128 -15.95 1.37 -2.99
C SER A 128 -17.45 1.14 -3.22
N ILE A 129 -18.14 0.47 -2.30
CA ILE A 129 -19.59 0.26 -2.37
C ILE A 129 -20.34 1.59 -2.30
N GLN A 130 -19.90 2.52 -1.45
CA GLN A 130 -20.50 3.85 -1.36
C GLN A 130 -20.34 4.62 -2.67
N LEU A 131 -19.16 4.56 -3.29
CA LEU A 131 -18.92 5.15 -4.61
C LEU A 131 -19.86 4.55 -5.66
N PHE A 132 -20.02 3.22 -5.71
CA PHE A 132 -20.96 2.59 -6.65
C PHE A 132 -22.41 2.99 -6.41
N ARG A 133 -22.85 3.08 -5.15
CA ARG A 133 -24.18 3.56 -4.82
C ARG A 133 -24.38 5.00 -5.30
N PHE A 134 -23.39 5.85 -5.05
CA PHE A 134 -23.40 7.23 -5.54
C PHE A 134 -23.52 7.29 -7.07
N GLU A 135 -22.77 6.47 -7.81
CA GLU A 135 -22.85 6.41 -9.27
C GLU A 135 -24.21 5.92 -9.78
N ILE A 136 -24.81 4.93 -9.09
CA ILE A 136 -26.16 4.43 -9.39
C ILE A 136 -27.20 5.53 -9.17
N ASP A 137 -27.07 6.30 -8.10
CA ASP A 137 -27.99 7.41 -7.79
C ASP A 137 -27.76 8.61 -8.73
N ASN A 138 -26.55 8.76 -9.29
CA ASN A 138 -26.15 9.88 -10.14
C ASN A 138 -25.68 9.41 -11.53
N THR A 139 -26.50 8.59 -12.20
CA THR A 139 -26.15 8.00 -13.52
C THR A 139 -25.76 9.02 -14.59
N ALA A 140 -26.36 10.23 -14.59
CA ALA A 140 -25.99 11.29 -15.52
C ALA A 140 -24.53 11.75 -15.31
N LEU A 141 -24.13 11.94 -14.04
CA LEU A 141 -22.78 12.32 -13.67
C LEU A 141 -21.78 11.22 -14.00
N SER A 142 -22.10 9.97 -13.66
CA SER A 142 -21.29 8.79 -14.00
C SER A 142 -21.09 8.68 -15.52
N ARG A 143 -22.13 8.90 -16.33
CA ARG A 143 -22.02 8.92 -17.79
C ARG A 143 -21.12 10.03 -18.32
N ILE A 144 -21.08 11.19 -17.68
CA ILE A 144 -20.16 12.26 -18.06
C ILE A 144 -18.72 11.87 -17.70
N THR A 145 -18.50 11.31 -16.51
CA THR A 145 -17.17 10.89 -16.05
C THR A 145 -16.58 9.75 -16.88
N TRP A 146 -17.39 8.74 -17.22
CA TRP A 146 -16.94 7.51 -17.88
C TRP A 146 -17.28 7.43 -19.38
N GLY A 147 -18.12 8.33 -19.90
CA GLY A 147 -18.70 8.24 -21.24
C GLY A 147 -18.01 9.07 -22.32
N ASP A 148 -18.71 9.23 -23.45
CA ASP A 148 -18.18 9.82 -24.68
C ASP A 148 -17.90 11.32 -24.56
N THR A 149 -16.83 11.75 -25.24
CA THR A 149 -16.31 13.13 -25.41
C THR A 149 -17.37 14.20 -25.63
N LYS A 150 -18.50 13.86 -26.25
CA LYS A 150 -19.55 14.81 -26.62
C LYS A 150 -20.15 15.54 -25.42
N LEU A 151 -20.10 14.93 -24.24
CA LEU A 151 -20.60 15.52 -23.00
C LEU A 151 -19.62 16.52 -22.37
N TYR A 152 -18.38 16.60 -22.86
CA TYR A 152 -17.36 17.50 -22.32
C TYR A 152 -17.70 18.99 -22.54
N THR A 153 -18.28 19.33 -23.69
CA THR A 153 -18.69 20.72 -23.99
C THR A 153 -19.80 21.19 -23.04
N GLU A 154 -20.77 20.32 -22.74
CA GLU A 154 -21.84 20.61 -21.78
C GLU A 154 -21.30 20.90 -20.37
N VAL A 155 -20.21 20.23 -19.98
CA VAL A 155 -19.56 20.47 -18.68
C VAL A 155 -18.84 21.83 -18.64
N GLN A 156 -18.27 22.30 -19.75
CA GLN A 156 -17.60 23.61 -19.76
C GLN A 156 -18.58 24.77 -19.61
N ASP A 157 -19.79 24.62 -20.16
CA ASP A 157 -20.82 25.66 -20.15
C ASP A 157 -21.56 25.76 -18.80
N ASP A 158 -21.51 24.71 -17.97
CA ASP A 158 -22.14 24.66 -16.64
C ASP A 158 -21.09 24.49 -15.52
N PRO A 159 -20.74 25.58 -14.79
CA PRO A 159 -19.72 25.53 -13.74
C PRO A 159 -20.11 24.65 -12.55
N ASP A 160 -21.40 24.52 -12.24
CA ASP A 160 -21.87 23.69 -11.13
C ASP A 160 -21.76 22.20 -11.49
N LEU A 161 -22.04 21.85 -12.74
CA LEU A 161 -21.81 20.50 -13.27
C LEU A 161 -20.31 20.18 -13.33
N ALA A 162 -19.48 21.10 -13.80
CA ALA A 162 -18.02 20.95 -13.80
C ALA A 162 -17.46 20.69 -12.40
N TYR A 163 -17.99 21.40 -11.40
CA TYR A 163 -17.60 21.16 -10.01
C TYR A 163 -18.01 19.76 -9.55
N GLN A 164 -19.24 19.31 -9.85
CA GLN A 164 -19.72 17.97 -9.49
C GLN A 164 -18.87 16.87 -10.14
N VAL A 165 -18.53 17.01 -11.43
CA VAL A 165 -17.67 16.05 -12.13
C VAL A 165 -16.28 16.00 -11.51
N LEU A 166 -15.69 17.16 -11.20
CA LEU A 166 -14.40 17.22 -10.52
C LEU A 166 -14.45 16.53 -9.16
N GLN A 167 -15.48 16.80 -8.34
CA GLN A 167 -15.63 16.13 -7.04
C GLN A 167 -15.77 14.62 -7.18
N HIS A 168 -16.52 14.15 -8.18
CA HIS A 168 -16.67 12.73 -8.44
C HIS A 168 -15.33 12.08 -8.83
N ILE A 169 -14.57 12.70 -9.73
CA ILE A 169 -13.22 12.25 -10.09
C ILE A 169 -12.31 12.21 -8.85
N CYS A 170 -12.33 13.24 -8.01
CA CYS A 170 -11.55 13.27 -6.77
C CYS A 170 -11.90 12.11 -5.83
N GLN A 171 -13.18 11.74 -5.71
CA GLN A 171 -13.61 10.59 -4.89
C GLN A 171 -13.02 9.28 -5.43
N ILE A 172 -13.08 9.06 -6.74
CA ILE A 172 -12.48 7.88 -7.40
C ILE A 172 -10.96 7.84 -7.15
N LEU A 173 -10.28 8.97 -7.34
CA LEU A 173 -8.83 9.08 -7.15
C LEU A 173 -8.41 8.86 -5.69
N ASN A 174 -9.16 9.39 -4.72
CA ASN A 174 -8.87 9.18 -3.30
C ASN A 174 -8.97 7.69 -2.94
N LEU A 175 -9.98 6.98 -3.48
CA LEU A 175 -10.13 5.54 -3.30
C LEU A 175 -8.95 4.77 -3.90
N PHE A 176 -8.53 5.13 -5.12
CA PHE A 176 -7.37 4.56 -5.78
C PHE A 176 -6.05 4.84 -5.07
N GLU A 177 -5.85 6.05 -4.55
CA GLU A 177 -4.66 6.40 -3.78
C GLU A 177 -4.58 5.53 -2.50
N MET A 178 -5.69 5.35 -1.79
CA MET A 178 -5.74 4.44 -0.65
C MET A 178 -5.36 3.01 -1.05
N ALA A 179 -5.92 2.49 -2.15
CA ALA A 179 -5.57 1.17 -2.65
C ALA A 179 -4.07 1.03 -2.97
N VAL A 180 -3.46 2.04 -3.59
CA VAL A 180 -2.01 2.08 -3.86
C VAL A 180 -1.18 2.08 -2.58
N ARG A 181 -1.55 2.91 -1.60
CA ARG A 181 -0.88 2.96 -0.28
C ARG A 181 -0.94 1.60 0.41
N PHE A 182 -2.12 0.97 0.46
CA PHE A 182 -2.28 -0.34 1.07
C PHE A 182 -1.55 -1.45 0.30
N ARG A 183 -1.46 -1.36 -1.03
CA ARG A 183 -0.67 -2.29 -1.83
C ARG A 183 0.82 -2.17 -1.51
N ARG A 184 1.35 -0.94 -1.42
CA ARG A 184 2.74 -0.64 -1.04
C ARG A 184 3.06 -1.19 0.35
N ASP A 185 2.12 -1.06 1.28
CA ASP A 185 2.29 -1.50 2.66
C ASP A 185 2.08 -3.02 2.84
N GLY A 186 1.79 -3.76 1.76
CA GLY A 186 1.59 -5.21 1.78
C GLY A 186 0.29 -5.65 2.44
N ILE A 187 -0.65 -4.72 2.63
CA ILE A 187 -1.99 -4.97 3.15
C ILE A 187 -2.77 -5.67 2.04
N ILE A 188 -2.89 -5.06 0.85
CA ILE A 188 -3.64 -5.60 -0.29
C ILE A 188 -2.88 -6.71 -1.03
N HIS A 189 -3.51 -7.88 -1.13
CA HIS A 189 -3.04 -9.01 -1.94
C HIS A 189 -2.90 -8.63 -3.40
N GLU A 190 -1.88 -9.17 -4.04
CA GLU A 190 -1.50 -8.87 -5.41
C GLU A 190 -2.69 -8.94 -6.38
N ASP A 191 -3.39 -10.08 -6.40
CA ASP A 191 -4.47 -10.32 -7.35
C ASP A 191 -5.71 -9.46 -7.12
N VAL A 192 -5.97 -9.07 -5.86
CA VAL A 192 -7.02 -8.10 -5.56
C VAL A 192 -6.63 -6.77 -6.17
N PHE A 193 -5.41 -6.29 -5.94
CA PHE A 193 -4.96 -5.04 -6.53
C PHE A 193 -5.01 -5.03 -8.08
N LYS A 194 -4.77 -6.18 -8.73
CA LYS A 194 -4.93 -6.31 -10.20
C LYS A 194 -6.34 -5.98 -10.68
N SER A 195 -7.39 -6.29 -9.92
CA SER A 195 -8.76 -5.95 -10.32
C SER A 195 -9.01 -4.45 -10.31
N TRP A 196 -8.37 -3.71 -9.38
CA TRP A 196 -8.43 -2.25 -9.32
C TRP A 196 -7.72 -1.58 -10.50
N MET A 197 -6.64 -2.19 -10.99
CA MET A 197 -5.89 -1.65 -12.13
C MET A 197 -6.73 -1.54 -13.41
N ALA A 198 -7.72 -2.42 -13.60
CA ALA A 198 -8.63 -2.32 -14.73
C ALA A 198 -9.44 -1.01 -14.69
N TRP A 199 -9.97 -0.64 -13.51
CA TRP A 199 -10.73 0.60 -13.35
C TRP A 199 -9.85 1.85 -13.43
N MET A 200 -8.62 1.80 -12.89
CA MET A 200 -7.67 2.89 -13.07
C MET A 200 -7.37 3.11 -14.56
N TYR A 201 -7.21 2.03 -15.33
CA TYR A 201 -7.02 2.11 -16.77
C TYR A 201 -8.25 2.71 -17.47
N ASP A 202 -9.46 2.29 -17.11
CA ASP A 202 -10.69 2.83 -17.68
C ASP A 202 -10.84 4.33 -17.35
N LEU A 203 -10.43 4.77 -16.16
CA LEU A 203 -10.41 6.20 -15.79
C LEU A 203 -9.37 6.95 -16.62
N CYS A 204 -8.18 6.38 -16.82
CA CYS A 204 -7.16 6.95 -17.70
C CYS A 204 -7.63 7.05 -19.17
N ALA A 205 -8.60 6.23 -19.58
CA ALA A 205 -9.22 6.30 -20.90
C ALA A 205 -10.25 7.44 -21.02
N SER A 206 -10.67 8.04 -19.91
CA SER A 206 -11.58 9.18 -19.90
C SER A 206 -10.87 10.48 -20.27
N GLU A 207 -11.39 11.16 -21.29
CA GLU A 207 -10.84 12.43 -21.76
C GLU A 207 -11.09 13.57 -20.78
N ILE A 208 -12.25 13.56 -20.11
CA ILE A 208 -12.55 14.55 -19.07
C ILE A 208 -11.59 14.39 -17.89
N PHE A 209 -11.21 13.16 -17.56
CA PHE A 209 -10.20 12.91 -16.55
C PHE A 209 -8.84 13.48 -16.96
N LEU A 210 -8.39 13.25 -18.20
CA LEU A 210 -7.13 13.81 -18.71
C LEU A 210 -7.11 15.34 -18.59
N HIS A 211 -8.23 16.01 -18.89
CA HIS A 211 -8.37 17.45 -18.73
C HIS A 211 -8.12 17.87 -17.27
N TYR A 212 -8.82 17.27 -16.31
CA TYR A 212 -8.62 17.65 -14.91
C TYR A 212 -7.23 17.28 -14.39
N TRP A 213 -6.70 16.11 -14.76
CA TRP A 213 -5.41 15.62 -14.28
C TRP A 213 -4.26 16.58 -14.55
N TYR A 214 -4.13 17.03 -15.81
CA TYR A 214 -3.03 17.91 -16.22
C TYR A 214 -3.43 19.38 -16.35
N LEU A 215 -4.52 19.71 -17.05
CA LEU A 215 -4.87 21.12 -17.34
C LEU A 215 -5.35 21.86 -16.09
N LYS A 216 -5.88 21.14 -15.10
CA LYS A 216 -6.25 21.71 -13.79
C LYS A 216 -5.26 21.36 -12.68
N ASN A 217 -4.11 20.76 -13.00
CA ASN A 217 -3.08 20.35 -12.03
C ASN A 217 -3.64 19.50 -10.88
N LEU A 218 -4.64 18.65 -11.15
CA LEU A 218 -5.24 17.81 -10.11
C LEU A 218 -4.22 16.82 -9.54
N ASN A 219 -3.25 16.40 -10.36
CA ASN A 219 -2.17 15.49 -9.98
C ASN A 219 -1.38 15.94 -8.74
N THR A 220 -1.16 17.23 -8.53
CA THR A 220 -0.33 17.75 -7.42
C THR A 220 -0.92 17.48 -6.02
N ASN A 221 -2.20 17.10 -5.93
CA ASN A 221 -2.88 16.80 -4.67
C ASN A 221 -2.61 15.38 -4.14
N TYR A 222 -1.93 14.55 -4.93
CA TYR A 222 -1.74 13.13 -4.66
C TYR A 222 -0.28 12.78 -4.37
N ILE A 223 0.00 11.63 -3.73
CA ILE A 223 1.39 11.17 -3.54
C ILE A 223 2.09 10.81 -4.86
N GLU A 224 3.40 11.04 -4.92
CA GLU A 224 4.24 10.79 -6.12
C GLU A 224 4.10 9.38 -6.68
N LEU A 225 4.04 8.36 -5.82
CA LEU A 225 3.85 6.97 -6.26
C LEU A 225 2.53 6.78 -7.01
N PHE A 226 1.45 7.42 -6.55
CA PHE A 226 0.15 7.32 -7.20
C PHE A 226 0.14 8.13 -8.49
N GLN A 227 0.76 9.32 -8.49
CA GLN A 227 0.94 10.13 -9.70
C GLN A 227 1.66 9.34 -10.80
N ASP A 228 2.79 8.68 -10.49
CA ASP A 228 3.54 7.86 -11.45
C ASP A 228 2.71 6.71 -12.03
N ILE A 229 1.87 6.06 -11.21
CA ILE A 229 0.97 4.99 -11.69
C ILE A 229 -0.05 5.54 -12.69
N ILE A 230 -0.69 6.67 -12.37
CA ILE A 230 -1.68 7.31 -13.24
C ILE A 230 -1.05 7.85 -14.52
N ASP A 231 0.09 8.55 -14.42
CA ASP A 231 0.81 9.08 -15.58
C ASP A 231 1.21 7.95 -16.54
N ARG A 232 1.67 6.80 -16.03
CA ARG A 232 1.92 5.61 -16.85
C ARG A 232 0.65 5.06 -17.48
N GLY A 233 -0.45 5.02 -16.73
CA GLY A 233 -1.77 4.62 -17.22
C GLY A 233 -2.22 5.48 -18.41
N LEU A 234 -2.15 6.80 -18.25
CA LEU A 234 -2.40 7.80 -19.29
C LEU A 234 -1.49 7.60 -20.50
N CYS A 235 -0.18 7.40 -20.28
CA CYS A 235 0.76 7.12 -21.36
C CYS A 235 0.38 5.85 -22.15
N CYS A 236 -0.11 4.82 -21.48
CA CYS A 236 -0.52 3.57 -22.13
C CYS A 236 -1.77 3.76 -22.99
N VAL A 237 -2.79 4.43 -22.44
CA VAL A 237 -4.02 4.77 -23.16
C VAL A 237 -3.71 5.70 -24.34
N GLN A 238 -2.90 6.73 -24.13
CA GLN A 238 -2.59 7.69 -25.18
C GLN A 238 -1.78 7.07 -26.31
N LYS A 239 -0.86 6.13 -26.04
CA LYS A 239 -0.19 5.37 -27.12
C LYS A 239 -1.18 4.62 -28.02
N GLU A 240 -2.32 4.22 -27.48
CA GLU A 240 -3.41 3.60 -28.24
C GLU A 240 -4.28 4.64 -28.95
N ASN A 241 -4.40 5.84 -28.38
CA ASN A 241 -5.29 6.92 -28.82
C ASN A 241 -4.59 8.15 -29.46
N VAL A 242 -3.29 8.10 -29.76
CA VAL A 242 -2.45 9.25 -30.21
C VAL A 242 -3.12 10.04 -31.34
N ILE A 243 -3.86 9.36 -32.20
CA ILE A 243 -4.56 9.96 -33.34
C ILE A 243 -5.75 10.83 -32.89
N LYS A 244 -6.58 10.36 -31.94
CA LYS A 244 -7.79 11.08 -31.48
C LYS A 244 -7.48 12.30 -30.64
N VAL A 245 -6.50 12.16 -29.75
CA VAL A 245 -6.09 13.24 -28.83
C VAL A 245 -5.47 14.40 -29.62
N GLN A 246 -4.65 14.09 -30.63
CA GLN A 246 -4.10 15.11 -31.53
C GLN A 246 -5.18 15.81 -32.36
N GLU A 247 -6.22 15.10 -32.80
CA GLU A 247 -7.35 15.68 -33.55
C GLU A 247 -8.25 16.58 -32.69
N MET A 248 -8.49 16.24 -31.42
CA MET A 248 -9.23 17.09 -30.48
C MET A 248 -8.48 18.39 -30.20
N PHE A 249 -7.18 18.29 -29.88
CA PHE A 249 -6.36 19.47 -29.60
C PHE A 249 -6.09 20.31 -30.86
N ALA A 250 -6.09 19.72 -32.05
CA ALA A 250 -5.99 20.45 -33.33
C ALA A 250 -7.24 21.29 -33.64
N LYS A 251 -8.40 20.97 -33.07
CA LYS A 251 -9.65 21.76 -33.22
C LYS A 251 -9.75 22.92 -32.23
N GLU A 252 -9.15 22.79 -31.04
CA GLU A 252 -9.14 23.85 -30.03
C GLU A 252 -8.03 24.89 -30.22
N THR A 253 -6.98 24.55 -30.98
CA THR A 253 -5.79 25.42 -31.16
C THR A 253 -5.95 26.56 -32.18
N THR A 254 -7.14 26.77 -32.75
CA THR A 254 -7.36 27.91 -33.64
C THR A 254 -7.35 29.27 -32.92
N ASP A 255 -7.35 29.34 -31.57
CA ASP A 255 -7.39 30.62 -30.86
C ASP A 255 -6.63 30.72 -29.51
N ASN A 256 -5.73 29.78 -29.16
CA ASN A 256 -4.98 29.91 -27.89
C ASN A 256 -3.54 29.37 -27.94
N SER A 257 -2.56 30.28 -27.79
CA SER A 257 -1.12 29.97 -27.73
C SER A 257 -0.72 29.11 -26.52
N SER A 258 -1.48 29.17 -25.43
CA SER A 258 -1.26 28.39 -24.19
C SER A 258 -1.31 26.87 -24.41
N PHE A 259 -2.05 26.40 -25.43
CA PHE A 259 -2.24 24.97 -25.66
C PHE A 259 -1.13 24.31 -26.50
N ALA A 260 -0.39 25.09 -27.29
CA ALA A 260 0.76 24.56 -28.04
C ALA A 260 1.89 24.12 -27.09
N ASP A 261 2.17 24.95 -26.07
CA ASP A 261 3.16 24.66 -25.03
C ASP A 261 2.76 23.42 -24.19
N PHE A 262 1.46 23.25 -23.92
CA PHE A 262 0.94 22.08 -23.21
C PHE A 262 1.09 20.79 -24.02
N ARG A 263 0.86 20.85 -25.35
CA ARG A 263 1.08 19.71 -26.24
C ARG A 263 2.56 19.30 -26.25
N GLU A 264 3.47 20.27 -26.32
CA GLU A 264 4.90 19.99 -26.19
C GLU A 264 5.24 19.40 -24.82
N TYR A 265 4.68 19.91 -23.73
CA TYR A 265 4.89 19.38 -22.38
C TYR A 265 4.44 17.91 -22.23
N ILE A 266 3.23 17.58 -22.72
CA ILE A 266 2.71 16.20 -22.70
C ILE A 266 3.63 15.30 -23.54
N VAL A 267 3.99 15.72 -24.75
CA VAL A 267 4.86 14.95 -25.66
C VAL A 267 6.26 14.79 -25.08
N GLU A 268 6.82 15.81 -24.44
CA GLU A 268 8.10 15.76 -23.72
C GLU A 268 8.04 14.73 -22.59
N LYS A 269 7.00 14.80 -21.74
CA LYS A 269 6.78 13.85 -20.64
C LYS A 269 6.52 12.42 -21.10
N MET A 270 5.89 12.22 -22.25
CA MET A 270 5.65 10.89 -22.83
C MET A 270 6.92 10.27 -23.45
N ASN A 271 7.89 11.09 -23.85
CA ASN A 271 9.13 10.66 -24.48
C ASN A 271 10.30 10.48 -23.49
N SER A 272 10.19 11.04 -22.28
CA SER A 272 11.13 10.85 -21.16
C SER A 272 10.88 9.56 -20.39
#